data_AF-A0AA95NID1-F1
#
_entry.id   AF-A0AA95NID1-F1
#
_cell.length_a   1.000
_cell.length_b   1.000
_cell.length_c   1.000
_cell.angle_alpha   90.00
_cell.angle_beta   90.00
_cell.angle_gamma   90.00
#
_symmetry.space_group_name_H-M   'P 1'
#
loop_
_entity.id
_entity.type
_entity.pdbx_description
1 polymer ?
#
loop_
_entity_poly.entity_id
_entity_poly.type
_entity_poly.pdbx_seq_one_letter_code
_entity_poly.pdbx_strand_id
1 'polypeptide(L)'
;MSTRFMTLLQREWMQHHRGWLLLILIPPLLVLLAMPFGRVETDASSAPTMAVAAVALGATALGGFGISWLVSMFQIPGLARRDQQDRSIEFWLSLPGTHTESIAATVLMHVVFVPLLALAISAGLGLVMAAAVVIKVSGLAALTEVSWLGLLIAGVVGVLRLGFGVLLMSLWLAPIYLGLMAASAWLKRWGAPLLIVATLIAGNVLNKVYDNPIVWKLLQAQADGAGRALMDAKKELERTVDGPASLPQFIGEISSWALHDALAALGQLASPHLIGGLAIAAACFGLLILHRRNAH
;
A
#
# COMPACT_ATOMS: atom_id res chain seq x y z
N MET A 1 -4.04 22.48 -17.63
CA MET A 1 -4.46 21.69 -16.44
C MET A 1 -3.35 20.76 -15.95
N SER A 2 -2.68 19.99 -16.81
CA SER A 2 -1.64 19.03 -16.42
C SER A 2 -0.52 19.60 -15.52
N THR A 3 0.02 20.78 -15.84
CA THR A 3 1.16 21.37 -15.09
C THR A 3 0.83 21.72 -13.63
N ARG A 4 -0.37 22.23 -13.36
CA ARG A 4 -0.78 22.64 -11.99
C ARG A 4 -0.93 21.45 -11.05
N PHE A 5 -1.58 20.38 -11.52
CA PHE A 5 -1.77 19.18 -10.72
C PHE A 5 -0.42 18.53 -10.39
N MET A 6 0.52 18.51 -11.35
CA MET A 6 1.90 18.08 -11.10
C MET A 6 2.60 18.94 -10.05
N THR A 7 2.42 20.27 -10.07
CA THR A 7 2.97 21.15 -9.03
C THR A 7 2.38 20.85 -7.64
N LEU A 8 1.08 20.55 -7.56
CA LEU A 8 0.46 20.15 -6.29
C LEU A 8 0.99 18.81 -5.79
N LEU A 9 1.18 17.82 -6.66
CA LEU A 9 1.86 16.58 -6.28
C LEU A 9 3.30 16.82 -5.82
N GLN A 10 4.06 17.63 -6.56
CA GLN A 10 5.42 17.98 -6.18
C GLN A 10 5.47 18.68 -4.82
N ARG A 11 4.50 19.55 -4.52
CA ARG A 11 4.35 20.16 -3.19
C ARG A 11 4.17 19.09 -2.12
N GLU A 12 3.23 18.17 -2.29
CA GLU A 12 2.98 17.09 -1.32
C GLU A 12 4.26 16.27 -1.08
N TRP A 13 5.00 15.96 -2.14
CA TRP A 13 6.30 15.30 -2.04
C TRP A 13 7.30 16.14 -1.24
N MET A 14 7.54 17.39 -1.63
CA MET A 14 8.52 18.24 -0.96
C MET A 14 8.23 18.43 0.53
N GLN A 15 6.97 18.48 0.93
CA GLN A 15 6.58 18.62 2.33
C GLN A 15 6.89 17.37 3.17
N HIS A 16 6.75 16.18 2.62
CA HIS A 16 6.82 14.94 3.40
C HIS A 16 7.99 14.00 3.03
N HIS A 17 8.74 14.27 1.95
CA HIS A 17 9.74 13.35 1.38
C HIS A 17 10.76 12.86 2.41
N ARG A 18 11.26 13.71 3.30
CA ARG A 18 12.23 13.30 4.33
C ARG A 18 11.64 12.27 5.28
N GLY A 19 10.42 12.51 5.77
CA GLY A 19 9.73 11.58 6.65
C GLY A 19 9.47 10.24 5.97
N TRP A 20 9.03 10.27 4.71
CA TRP A 20 8.82 9.07 3.90
C TRP A 20 10.11 8.29 3.66
N LEU A 21 11.19 8.96 3.26
CA LEU A 21 12.48 8.31 3.01
C LEU A 21 13.05 7.70 4.30
N LEU A 22 12.97 8.39 5.44
CA LEU A 22 13.40 7.82 6.72
C LEU A 22 12.56 6.59 7.08
N LEU A 23 11.24 6.66 6.89
CA LEU A 23 10.34 5.54 7.17
C LEU A 23 10.64 4.31 6.28
N ILE A 24 11.01 4.53 5.02
CA ILE A 24 11.30 3.46 4.07
C ILE A 24 12.70 2.88 4.30
N LEU A 25 13.71 3.73 4.57
CA LEU A 25 15.11 3.32 4.63
C LEU A 25 15.55 2.82 6.00
N ILE A 26 15.09 3.44 7.10
CA ILE A 26 15.58 3.10 8.44
C ILE A 26 15.27 1.64 8.81
N PRO A 27 14.04 1.12 8.66
CA PRO A 27 13.74 -0.26 9.07
C PRO A 27 14.65 -1.32 8.41
N PRO A 28 14.82 -1.38 7.07
CA PRO A 28 15.73 -2.36 6.47
C PRO A 28 17.20 -2.13 6.86
N LEU A 29 17.64 -0.88 7.04
CA LEU A 29 19.00 -0.59 7.51
C LEU A 29 19.24 -1.09 8.94
N LEU A 30 18.27 -0.94 9.84
CA LEU A 30 18.35 -1.46 11.20
C LEU A 30 18.39 -3.00 11.20
N VAL A 31 17.60 -3.65 10.33
CA VAL A 31 17.65 -5.11 10.17
C VAL A 31 19.01 -5.57 9.67
N LEU A 32 19.58 -4.90 8.66
CA LEU A 32 20.93 -5.20 8.16
C LEU A 32 21.99 -5.03 9.26
N LEU A 33 21.90 -3.95 10.05
CA LEU A 33 22.81 -3.67 11.17
C LEU A 33 22.70 -4.74 12.27
N ALA A 34 21.49 -5.23 12.54
CA ALA A 34 21.24 -6.25 13.56
C ALA A 34 21.59 -7.68 13.10
N MET A 35 21.68 -7.91 11.79
CA MET A 35 21.86 -9.24 11.18
C MET A 35 23.08 -10.04 11.68
N PRO A 36 24.26 -9.43 11.94
CA PRO A 36 25.40 -10.15 12.51
C PRO A 36 25.09 -10.80 13.85
N PHE A 37 24.25 -10.16 14.67
CA PHE A 37 23.94 -10.57 16.05
C PHE A 37 22.72 -11.50 16.14
N GLY A 38 21.79 -11.41 15.19
CA GLY A 38 20.57 -12.22 15.18
C GLY A 38 20.76 -13.65 14.67
N ARG A 39 19.74 -14.48 14.86
CA ARG A 39 19.56 -15.76 14.15
C ARG A 39 18.40 -15.61 13.17
N VAL A 40 18.55 -16.18 11.98
CA VAL A 40 17.47 -16.29 11.01
C VAL A 40 16.94 -17.70 11.15
N GLU A 41 15.84 -17.85 11.89
CA GLU A 41 15.13 -19.11 11.99
C GLU A 41 14.24 -19.24 10.76
N THR A 42 14.58 -20.17 9.89
CA THR A 42 13.74 -20.55 8.78
C THR A 42 13.53 -22.05 8.85
N ASP A 43 12.28 -22.50 8.70
CA ASP A 43 12.01 -23.91 8.33
C ASP A 43 12.70 -24.28 6.99
N ALA A 44 13.20 -23.26 6.29
CA ALA A 44 13.96 -23.29 5.07
C ALA A 44 15.41 -23.80 5.21
N SER A 45 15.79 -24.45 6.32
CA SER A 45 17.11 -25.11 6.42
C SER A 45 17.36 -26.16 5.33
N SER A 46 16.29 -26.65 4.69
CA SER A 46 16.32 -27.52 3.51
C SER A 46 15.87 -26.83 2.21
N ALA A 47 15.53 -25.54 2.24
CA ALA A 47 15.04 -24.85 1.05
C ALA A 47 16.20 -24.46 0.12
N PRO A 48 15.96 -24.39 -1.19
CA PRO A 48 16.96 -23.89 -2.14
C PRO A 48 17.42 -22.48 -1.77
N THR A 49 18.72 -22.19 -1.92
CA THR A 49 19.32 -20.87 -1.65
C THR A 49 18.61 -19.73 -2.40
N MET A 50 18.14 -20.01 -3.63
CA MET A 50 17.34 -19.08 -4.43
C MET A 50 16.01 -18.71 -3.76
N ALA A 51 15.32 -19.68 -3.16
CA ALA A 51 14.05 -19.45 -2.47
C ALA A 51 14.25 -18.57 -1.23
N VAL A 52 15.32 -18.82 -0.46
CA VAL A 52 15.71 -17.96 0.68
C VAL A 52 15.95 -16.51 0.22
N ALA A 53 16.67 -16.32 -0.89
CA ALA A 53 16.92 -15.00 -1.46
C ALA A 53 15.61 -14.31 -1.93
N ALA A 54 14.73 -15.05 -2.61
CA ALA A 54 13.44 -14.55 -3.09
C ALA A 54 12.51 -14.14 -1.93
N VAL A 55 12.44 -14.95 -0.88
CA VAL A 55 11.66 -14.63 0.33
C VAL A 55 12.22 -13.39 1.02
N ALA A 56 13.54 -13.27 1.17
CA ALA A 56 14.15 -12.09 1.78
C ALA A 56 13.87 -10.80 0.98
N LEU A 57 13.96 -10.86 -0.36
CA LEU A 57 13.60 -9.76 -1.25
C LEU A 57 12.12 -9.38 -1.08
N GLY A 58 11.22 -10.36 -1.18
CA GLY A 58 9.78 -10.15 -1.09
C GLY A 58 9.36 -9.62 0.28
N ALA A 59 9.89 -10.18 1.36
CA ALA A 59 9.62 -9.73 2.73
C ALA A 59 10.10 -8.30 2.97
N THR A 60 11.26 -7.92 2.43
CA THR A 60 11.76 -6.53 2.53
C THR A 60 10.86 -5.57 1.76
N ALA A 61 10.49 -5.93 0.52
CA ALA A 61 9.61 -5.12 -0.33
C ALA A 61 8.23 -4.91 0.32
N LEU A 62 7.58 -6.00 0.75
CA LEU A 62 6.28 -5.98 1.40
C LEU A 62 6.32 -5.32 2.78
N GLY A 63 7.41 -5.48 3.53
CA GLY A 63 7.60 -4.83 4.82
C GLY A 63 7.66 -3.31 4.69
N GLY A 64 8.49 -2.80 3.78
CA GLY A 64 8.59 -1.36 3.54
C GLY A 64 7.30 -0.76 2.97
N PHE A 65 6.65 -1.45 2.02
CA PHE A 65 5.32 -1.11 1.55
C PHE A 65 4.31 -1.06 2.71
N GLY A 66 4.20 -2.13 3.51
CA GLY A 66 3.23 -2.25 4.59
C GLY A 66 3.39 -1.19 5.67
N ILE A 67 4.63 -0.90 6.07
CA ILE A 67 4.93 0.20 7.01
C ILE A 67 4.49 1.54 6.42
N SER A 68 4.85 1.83 5.17
CA SER A 68 4.48 3.09 4.52
C SER A 68 2.96 3.25 4.39
N TRP A 69 2.27 2.17 4.00
CA TRP A 69 0.83 2.15 3.84
C TRP A 69 0.11 2.37 5.17
N LEU A 70 0.54 1.69 6.24
CA LEU A 70 0.00 1.89 7.60
C LEU A 70 0.20 3.33 8.09
N VAL A 71 1.38 3.90 7.88
CA VAL A 71 1.64 5.30 8.27
C VAL A 71 0.77 6.26 7.46
N SER A 72 0.61 6.05 6.15
CA SER A 72 -0.33 6.81 5.32
C SER A 72 -1.75 6.73 5.87
N MET A 73 -2.21 5.55 6.31
CA MET A 73 -3.55 5.38 6.89
C MET A 73 -3.78 6.26 8.12
N PHE A 74 -2.78 6.38 8.99
CA PHE A 74 -2.86 7.24 10.16
C PHE A 74 -2.82 8.73 9.81
N GLN A 75 -2.13 9.12 8.74
CA GLN A 75 -1.99 10.52 8.34
C GLN A 75 -3.18 11.06 7.55
N ILE A 76 -3.80 10.22 6.70
CA ILE A 76 -4.88 10.60 5.78
C ILE A 76 -5.98 11.47 6.42
N PRO A 77 -6.55 11.12 7.59
CA PRO A 77 -7.63 11.92 8.17
C PRO A 77 -7.22 13.36 8.49
N GLY A 78 -5.96 13.58 8.86
CA GLY A 78 -5.42 14.91 9.16
C GLY A 78 -5.20 15.77 7.91
N LEU A 79 -4.98 15.15 6.75
CA LEU A 79 -4.62 15.85 5.51
C LEU A 79 -5.72 16.82 5.02
N ALA A 80 -6.99 16.50 5.28
CA ALA A 80 -8.12 17.35 4.87
C ALA A 80 -8.10 18.76 5.51
N ARG A 81 -7.38 18.93 6.63
CA ARG A 81 -7.33 20.17 7.40
C ARG A 81 -5.96 20.82 7.46
N ARG A 82 -4.94 20.21 6.86
CA ARG A 82 -3.56 20.69 6.94
C ARG A 82 -3.44 22.15 6.49
N ASP A 83 -4.02 22.49 5.35
CA ASP A 83 -3.93 23.86 4.79
C ASP A 83 -4.57 24.91 5.73
N GLN A 84 -5.60 24.54 6.49
CA GLN A 84 -6.20 25.40 7.52
C GLN A 84 -5.31 25.51 8.76
N GLN A 85 -4.70 24.40 9.19
CA GLN A 85 -3.82 24.35 10.36
C GLN A 85 -2.57 25.20 10.17
N ASP A 86 -1.99 25.15 8.97
CA ASP A 86 -0.80 25.92 8.60
C ASP A 86 -1.13 27.36 8.17
N ARG A 87 -2.41 27.76 8.27
CA ARG A 87 -2.94 29.06 7.81
C ARG A 87 -2.57 29.41 6.37
N SER A 88 -2.26 28.41 5.55
CA SER A 88 -1.88 28.58 4.15
C SER A 88 -3.08 28.50 3.20
N ILE A 89 -4.27 28.16 3.70
CA ILE A 89 -5.47 27.99 2.88
C ILE A 89 -5.84 29.23 2.06
N GLU A 90 -5.70 30.44 2.61
CA GLU A 90 -5.97 31.70 1.89
C GLU A 90 -5.04 31.88 0.70
N PHE A 91 -3.75 31.57 0.87
CA PHE A 91 -2.78 31.56 -0.22
C PHE A 91 -3.15 30.53 -1.29
N TRP A 92 -3.51 29.30 -0.90
CA TRP A 92 -3.85 28.26 -1.88
C TRP A 92 -5.14 28.55 -2.66
N LEU A 93 -6.04 29.34 -2.08
CA LEU A 93 -7.29 29.74 -2.73
C LEU A 93 -7.16 30.98 -3.60
N SER A 94 -6.16 31.82 -3.37
CA SER A 94 -5.85 32.94 -4.27
C SER A 94 -5.20 32.47 -5.58
N LEU A 95 -4.62 31.26 -5.58
CA LEU A 95 -4.08 30.65 -6.79
C LEU A 95 -5.20 30.13 -7.72
N PRO A 96 -5.00 30.20 -9.05
CA PRO A 96 -5.95 29.66 -10.02
C PRO A 96 -5.90 28.12 -10.02
N GLY A 97 -6.56 27.49 -9.05
CA GLY A 97 -6.67 26.05 -8.87
C GLY A 97 -8.04 25.64 -8.34
N THR A 98 -8.48 24.43 -8.66
CA THR A 98 -9.76 23.91 -8.17
C THR A 98 -9.59 23.19 -6.83
N HIS A 99 -10.63 23.18 -6.00
CA HIS A 99 -10.64 22.39 -4.75
C HIS A 99 -10.41 20.89 -5.02
N THR A 100 -10.94 20.39 -6.14
CA THR A 100 -10.76 19.02 -6.61
C THR A 100 -9.29 18.69 -6.82
N GLU A 101 -8.55 19.51 -7.57
CA GLU A 101 -7.12 19.28 -7.85
C GLU A 101 -6.31 19.21 -6.55
N SER A 102 -6.58 20.11 -5.60
CA SER A 102 -5.84 20.12 -4.33
C SER A 102 -6.14 18.92 -3.44
N ILE A 103 -7.41 18.49 -3.30
CA ILE A 103 -7.73 17.30 -2.50
C ILE A 103 -7.22 16.04 -3.20
N ALA A 104 -7.42 15.92 -4.51
CA ALA A 104 -7.00 14.76 -5.29
C ALA A 104 -5.47 14.58 -5.27
N ALA A 105 -4.69 15.66 -5.37
CA ALA A 105 -3.23 15.57 -5.32
C ALA A 105 -2.76 15.03 -3.96
N THR A 106 -3.34 15.52 -2.86
CA THR A 106 -3.02 15.06 -1.50
C THR A 106 -3.36 13.58 -1.31
N VAL A 107 -4.56 13.16 -1.70
CA VAL A 107 -5.00 11.76 -1.62
C VAL A 107 -4.09 10.87 -2.48
N LEU A 108 -3.87 11.23 -3.74
CA LEU A 108 -3.09 10.42 -4.68
C LEU A 108 -1.63 10.27 -4.22
N MET A 109 -1.02 11.33 -3.67
CA MET A 109 0.33 11.23 -3.13
C MET A 109 0.42 10.21 -1.99
N HIS A 110 -0.47 10.30 -1.01
CA HIS A 110 -0.36 9.50 0.23
C HIS A 110 -0.87 8.07 0.08
N VAL A 111 -1.91 7.88 -0.74
CA VAL A 111 -2.56 6.58 -0.94
C VAL A 111 -1.87 5.75 -2.02
N VAL A 112 -1.36 6.40 -3.08
CA VAL A 112 -0.82 5.70 -4.25
C VAL A 112 0.68 5.89 -4.38
N PHE A 113 1.15 7.12 -4.58
CA PHE A 113 2.56 7.33 -4.96
C PHE A 113 3.54 6.97 -3.85
N VAL A 114 3.26 7.33 -2.60
CA VAL A 114 4.13 7.00 -1.46
C VAL A 114 4.24 5.48 -1.26
N PRO A 115 3.14 4.70 -1.18
CA PRO A 115 3.25 3.25 -1.08
C PRO A 115 3.93 2.59 -2.29
N LEU A 116 3.69 3.08 -3.51
CA LEU A 116 4.40 2.61 -4.70
C LEU A 116 5.90 2.87 -4.65
N LEU A 117 6.29 4.06 -4.20
CA LEU A 117 7.70 4.41 -4.03
C LEU A 117 8.35 3.55 -2.94
N ALA A 118 7.65 3.34 -1.82
CA ALA A 118 8.10 2.47 -0.74
C ALA A 118 8.30 1.04 -1.22
N LEU A 119 7.36 0.49 -2.00
CA LEU A 119 7.48 -0.84 -2.61
C LEU A 119 8.73 -0.91 -3.51
N ALA A 120 8.91 0.05 -4.42
CA ALA A 120 10.02 0.07 -5.35
C ALA A 120 11.39 0.20 -4.66
N ILE A 121 11.54 1.16 -3.73
CA ILE A 121 12.79 1.35 -2.98
C ILE A 121 13.08 0.12 -2.12
N SER A 122 12.08 -0.42 -1.43
CA SER A 122 12.26 -1.56 -0.53
C SER A 122 12.54 -2.85 -1.29
N ALA A 123 12.04 -3.01 -2.52
CA ALA A 123 12.44 -4.10 -3.40
C ALA A 123 13.91 -3.98 -3.84
N GLY A 124 14.37 -2.76 -4.14
CA GLY A 124 15.79 -2.48 -4.42
C GLY A 124 16.68 -2.83 -3.22
N LEU A 125 16.31 -2.40 -2.02
CA LEU A 125 16.99 -2.79 -0.77
C LEU A 125 16.86 -4.28 -0.46
N GLY A 126 15.77 -4.91 -0.91
CA GLY A 126 15.51 -6.33 -0.80
C GLY A 126 16.57 -7.19 -1.47
N LEU A 127 17.25 -6.71 -2.52
CA LEU A 127 18.39 -7.42 -3.13
C LEU A 127 19.60 -7.47 -2.19
N VAL A 128 19.89 -6.35 -1.51
CA VAL A 128 20.96 -6.29 -0.51
C VAL A 128 20.61 -7.17 0.69
N MET A 129 19.35 -7.10 1.14
CA MET A 129 18.84 -7.97 2.21
C MET A 129 18.94 -9.45 1.82
N ALA A 130 18.58 -9.81 0.58
CA ALA A 130 18.66 -11.18 0.09
C ALA A 130 20.08 -11.72 0.14
N ALA A 131 21.08 -10.95 -0.31
CA ALA A 131 22.48 -11.34 -0.19
C ALA A 131 22.90 -11.52 1.27
N ALA A 132 22.53 -10.59 2.14
CA ALA A 132 22.89 -10.66 3.56
C ALA A 132 22.26 -11.88 4.26
N VAL A 133 20.98 -12.18 3.97
CA VAL A 133 20.28 -13.36 4.49
C VAL A 133 20.88 -14.67 3.94
N VAL A 134 21.21 -14.74 2.65
CA VAL A 134 21.88 -15.91 2.05
C VAL A 134 23.22 -16.18 2.72
N ILE A 135 24.05 -15.14 2.94
CA ILE A 135 25.32 -15.28 3.66
C ILE A 135 25.08 -15.79 5.07
N LYS A 136 24.04 -15.29 5.74
CA LYS A 136 23.72 -15.66 7.13
C LYS A 136 23.24 -17.11 7.27
N VAL A 137 22.43 -17.59 6.32
CA VAL A 137 21.78 -18.91 6.38
C VAL A 137 22.65 -19.99 5.76
N SER A 138 23.20 -19.74 4.57
CA SER A 138 23.88 -20.74 3.73
C SER A 138 25.39 -20.48 3.58
N GLY A 139 25.91 -19.38 4.14
CA GLY A 139 27.31 -19.00 4.05
C GLY A 139 27.66 -18.22 2.78
N LEU A 140 28.89 -17.70 2.73
CA LEU A 140 29.34 -16.80 1.66
C LEU A 140 29.40 -17.48 0.28
N ALA A 141 29.75 -18.77 0.23
CA ALA A 141 29.88 -19.52 -1.03
C ALA A 141 28.53 -19.65 -1.77
N ALA A 142 27.42 -19.71 -1.01
CA ALA A 142 26.07 -19.86 -1.53
C ALA A 142 25.60 -18.66 -2.37
N LEU A 143 26.27 -17.51 -2.28
CA LEU A 143 25.98 -16.37 -3.18
C LEU A 143 26.14 -16.72 -4.66
N THR A 144 26.99 -17.70 -5.00
CA THR A 144 27.21 -18.13 -6.38
C THR A 144 26.13 -19.07 -6.91
N GLU A 145 25.35 -19.68 -6.00
CA GLU A 145 24.21 -20.55 -6.34
C GLU A 145 22.96 -19.75 -6.70
N VAL A 146 22.88 -18.50 -6.25
CA VAL A 146 21.73 -17.62 -6.51
C VAL A 146 21.83 -17.06 -7.92
N SER A 147 20.78 -17.25 -8.73
CA SER A 147 20.64 -16.54 -9.99
C SER A 147 20.20 -15.09 -9.74
N TRP A 148 21.16 -14.19 -9.51
CA TRP A 148 20.88 -12.77 -9.24
C TRP A 148 20.08 -12.09 -10.35
N LEU A 149 20.35 -12.45 -11.61
CA LEU A 149 19.57 -11.95 -12.73
C LEU A 149 18.12 -12.45 -12.68
N GLY A 150 17.90 -13.73 -12.38
CA GLY A 150 16.56 -14.28 -12.20
C GLY A 150 15.82 -13.62 -11.04
N LEU A 151 16.52 -13.42 -9.93
CA LEU A 151 15.98 -12.75 -8.75
C LEU A 151 15.58 -11.30 -9.05
N LEU A 152 16.42 -10.57 -9.80
CA LEU A 152 16.14 -9.22 -10.25
C LEU A 152 14.90 -9.17 -11.15
N ILE A 153 14.81 -10.07 -12.14
CA ILE A 153 13.66 -10.15 -13.05
C ILE A 153 12.38 -10.46 -12.28
N ALA A 154 12.41 -11.46 -11.39
CA ALA A 154 11.27 -11.80 -10.53
C ALA A 154 10.89 -10.64 -9.61
N GLY A 155 11.88 -9.91 -9.07
CA GLY A 155 11.66 -8.70 -8.28
C GLY A 155 10.95 -7.61 -9.09
N VAL A 156 11.38 -7.35 -10.33
CA VAL A 156 10.72 -6.38 -11.22
C VAL A 156 9.29 -6.80 -11.56
N VAL A 157 9.08 -8.06 -11.94
CA VAL A 157 7.74 -8.61 -12.23
C VAL A 157 6.84 -8.50 -10.99
N GLY A 158 7.34 -8.86 -9.82
CA GLY A 158 6.64 -8.75 -8.55
C GLY A 158 6.29 -7.31 -8.20
N VAL A 159 7.23 -6.36 -8.35
CA VAL A 159 6.98 -4.93 -8.10
C VAL A 159 5.93 -4.37 -9.07
N LEU A 160 5.97 -4.75 -10.35
CA LEU A 160 4.96 -4.32 -11.32
C LEU A 160 3.57 -4.86 -10.97
N ARG A 161 3.47 -6.15 -10.63
CA ARG A 161 2.20 -6.77 -10.24
C ARG A 161 1.64 -6.18 -8.95
N LEU A 162 2.46 -6.09 -7.91
CA LEU A 162 2.07 -5.53 -6.63
C LEU A 162 1.76 -4.04 -6.76
N GLY A 163 2.53 -3.30 -7.56
CA GLY A 163 2.25 -1.89 -7.84
C GLY A 163 0.90 -1.67 -8.52
N PHE A 164 0.57 -2.51 -9.51
CA PHE A 164 -0.78 -2.53 -10.07
C PHE A 164 -1.83 -2.89 -9.01
N GLY A 165 -1.52 -3.86 -8.14
CA GLY A 165 -2.36 -4.23 -7.01
C GLY A 165 -2.61 -3.09 -6.03
N VAL A 166 -1.61 -2.24 -5.73
CA VAL A 166 -1.76 -1.04 -4.89
C VAL A 166 -2.78 -0.07 -5.49
N LEU A 167 -2.78 0.12 -6.81
CA LEU A 167 -3.77 0.97 -7.48
C LEU A 167 -5.19 0.43 -7.26
N LEU A 168 -5.39 -0.86 -7.50
CA LEU A 168 -6.70 -1.50 -7.34
C LEU A 168 -7.13 -1.56 -5.87
N MET A 169 -6.22 -1.92 -4.97
CA MET A 169 -6.41 -1.91 -3.52
C MET A 169 -6.81 -0.53 -3.01
N SER A 170 -6.35 0.55 -3.64
CA SER A 170 -6.71 1.94 -3.31
C SER A 170 -8.12 2.34 -3.78
N LEU A 171 -8.70 1.63 -4.76
CA LEU A 171 -10.09 1.81 -5.21
C LEU A 171 -11.08 1.05 -4.31
N TRP A 172 -10.75 -0.19 -3.94
CA TRP A 172 -11.21 -0.73 -2.65
C TRP A 172 -10.71 0.23 -1.56
N LEU A 173 -11.12 0.27 -0.30
CA LEU A 173 -10.58 1.23 0.70
C LEU A 173 -10.76 2.74 0.44
N ALA A 174 -10.94 3.25 -0.80
CA ALA A 174 -11.33 4.62 -1.10
C ALA A 174 -12.52 5.13 -0.24
N PRO A 175 -13.62 4.36 -0.04
CA PRO A 175 -14.68 4.79 0.87
C PRO A 175 -14.21 5.01 2.31
N ILE A 176 -13.24 4.22 2.77
CA ILE A 176 -12.67 4.34 4.12
C ILE A 176 -11.78 5.58 4.20
N TYR A 177 -10.86 5.76 3.24
CA TYR A 177 -9.93 6.89 3.22
C TYR A 177 -10.69 8.22 3.16
N LEU A 178 -11.61 8.34 2.21
CA LEU A 178 -12.37 9.55 1.98
C LEU A 178 -13.43 9.78 3.06
N GLY A 179 -14.01 8.71 3.61
CA GLY A 179 -14.91 8.81 4.76
C GLY A 179 -14.22 9.38 6.00
N LEU A 180 -13.03 8.88 6.33
CA LEU A 180 -12.23 9.38 7.45
C LEU A 180 -11.77 10.83 7.24
N MET A 181 -11.35 11.17 6.02
CA MET A 181 -11.01 12.55 5.66
C MET A 181 -12.22 13.48 5.79
N ALA A 182 -13.38 13.08 5.24
CA ALA A 182 -14.60 13.88 5.29
C ALA A 182 -15.06 14.09 6.73
N ALA A 183 -15.08 13.04 7.56
CA ALA A 183 -15.40 13.17 8.98
C ALA A 183 -14.43 14.11 9.70
N SER A 184 -13.13 14.01 9.41
CA SER A 184 -12.10 14.85 10.04
C SER A 184 -12.15 16.31 9.60
N ALA A 185 -12.59 16.60 8.36
CA ALA A 185 -12.83 17.96 7.90
C ALA A 185 -13.93 18.64 8.74
N TRP A 186 -15.05 17.96 8.96
CA TRP A 186 -16.20 18.53 9.68
C TRP A 186 -16.05 18.53 11.21
N LEU A 187 -15.51 17.45 11.77
CA LEU A 187 -15.44 17.22 13.23
C LEU A 187 -14.03 17.49 13.79
N LYS A 188 -13.16 18.12 13.00
CA LYS A 188 -11.81 18.49 13.39
C LYS A 188 -11.00 17.26 13.86
N ARG A 189 -10.29 17.35 15.00
CA ARG A 189 -9.41 16.29 15.52
C ARG A 189 -10.17 15.04 15.98
N TRP A 190 -11.49 15.13 16.16
CA TRP A 190 -12.33 14.05 16.64
C TRP A 190 -13.02 13.28 15.52
N GLY A 191 -12.94 13.73 14.26
CA GLY A 191 -13.69 13.12 13.16
C GLY A 191 -13.36 11.65 12.91
N ALA A 192 -12.08 11.32 12.71
CA ALA A 192 -11.67 9.92 12.56
C ALA A 192 -12.00 9.05 13.79
N PRO A 193 -11.61 9.42 15.03
CA PRO A 193 -11.98 8.65 16.21
C PRO A 193 -13.49 8.44 16.35
N LEU A 194 -14.29 9.48 16.13
CA LEU A 194 -15.74 9.41 16.28
C LEU A 194 -16.38 8.55 15.19
N LEU A 195 -15.94 8.65 13.93
CA LEU A 195 -16.43 7.79 12.86
C LEU A 195 -16.13 6.31 13.13
N ILE A 196 -14.91 6.01 13.59
CA ILE A 196 -14.52 4.65 13.97
C ILE A 196 -15.39 4.15 15.11
N VAL A 197 -15.49 4.88 16.22
CA VAL A 197 -16.29 4.50 17.38
C VAL A 197 -17.76 4.33 17.01
N ALA A 198 -18.33 5.26 16.23
CA ALA A 198 -19.71 5.17 15.77
C ALA A 198 -19.95 3.91 14.91
N THR A 199 -19.02 3.59 14.00
CA THR A 199 -19.10 2.39 13.17
C THR A 199 -19.01 1.12 14.01
N LEU A 200 -18.10 1.07 15.01
CA LEU A 200 -17.96 -0.06 15.92
C LEU A 200 -19.21 -0.26 16.77
N ILE A 201 -19.78 0.82 17.34
CA ILE A 201 -21.00 0.76 18.15
C ILE A 201 -22.18 0.33 17.28
N ALA A 202 -22.42 1.00 16.15
CA ALA A 202 -23.52 0.68 15.25
C ALA A 202 -23.42 -0.76 14.73
N GLY A 203 -22.23 -1.21 14.33
CA GLY A 203 -21.98 -2.57 13.88
C GLY A 203 -22.23 -3.61 14.98
N ASN A 204 -21.82 -3.33 16.22
CA ASN A 204 -22.11 -4.25 17.34
C ASN A 204 -23.59 -4.27 17.73
N VAL A 205 -24.26 -3.11 17.74
CA VAL A 205 -25.70 -3.03 18.05
C VAL A 205 -26.51 -3.76 16.99
N LEU A 206 -26.27 -3.50 15.70
CA LEU A 206 -26.96 -4.21 14.61
C LEU A 206 -26.71 -5.73 14.68
N ASN A 207 -25.47 -6.15 14.93
CA ASN A 207 -25.15 -7.57 15.00
C ASN A 207 -25.75 -8.26 16.24
N LYS A 208 -25.60 -7.68 17.44
CA LYS A 208 -25.97 -8.35 18.70
C LYS A 208 -27.42 -8.15 19.10
N VAL A 209 -28.04 -7.01 18.76
CA VAL A 209 -29.42 -6.68 19.15
C VAL A 209 -30.40 -7.03 18.04
N TYR A 210 -30.03 -6.85 16.78
CA TYR A 210 -30.90 -7.05 15.62
C TYR A 210 -30.53 -8.26 14.75
N ASP A 211 -29.55 -9.07 15.17
CA ASP A 211 -29.01 -10.22 14.43
C ASP A 211 -28.64 -9.90 12.96
N ASN A 212 -28.17 -8.67 12.74
CA ASN A 212 -27.83 -8.17 11.40
C ASN A 212 -26.34 -7.81 11.31
N PRO A 213 -25.49 -8.71 10.78
CA PRO A 213 -24.05 -8.49 10.67
C PRO A 213 -23.62 -7.62 9.47
N ILE A 214 -24.55 -6.87 8.84
CA ILE A 214 -24.29 -6.18 7.56
C ILE A 214 -23.06 -5.26 7.61
N VAL A 215 -22.85 -4.50 8.69
CA VAL A 215 -21.70 -3.59 8.82
C VAL A 215 -20.39 -4.36 8.76
N TRP A 216 -20.29 -5.48 9.49
CA TRP A 216 -19.09 -6.31 9.51
C TRP A 216 -18.88 -7.02 8.19
N LYS A 217 -19.94 -7.54 7.56
CA LYS A 217 -19.86 -8.16 6.24
C LYS A 217 -19.37 -7.18 5.18
N LEU A 218 -19.84 -5.93 5.20
CA LEU A 218 -19.40 -4.90 4.27
C LEU A 218 -17.95 -4.50 4.50
N LEU A 219 -17.53 -4.30 5.76
CA LEU A 219 -16.13 -3.99 6.09
C LEU A 219 -15.19 -5.14 5.72
N GLN A 220 -15.60 -6.38 6.00
CA GLN A 220 -14.84 -7.56 5.63
C GLN A 220 -14.73 -7.70 4.11
N ALA A 221 -15.84 -7.55 3.37
CA ALA A 221 -15.80 -7.57 1.90
C ALA A 221 -14.89 -6.47 1.33
N GLN A 222 -14.84 -5.30 1.97
CA GLN A 222 -13.95 -4.22 1.58
C GLN A 222 -12.47 -4.58 1.79
N ALA A 223 -12.14 -5.19 2.94
CA ALA A 223 -10.79 -5.62 3.29
C ALA A 223 -10.34 -6.81 2.44
N ASP A 224 -11.22 -7.80 2.23
CA ASP A 224 -10.95 -8.97 1.40
C ASP A 224 -10.72 -8.57 -0.04
N GLY A 225 -11.56 -7.71 -0.62
CA GLY A 225 -11.37 -7.20 -1.98
C GLY A 225 -10.08 -6.40 -2.13
N ALA A 226 -9.72 -5.59 -1.13
CA ALA A 226 -8.44 -4.89 -1.11
C ALA A 226 -7.25 -5.86 -1.06
N GLY A 227 -7.31 -6.88 -0.21
CA GLY A 227 -6.28 -7.92 -0.10
C GLY A 227 -6.11 -8.70 -1.40
N ARG A 228 -7.20 -9.16 -2.02
CA ARG A 228 -7.16 -9.89 -3.30
C ARG A 228 -6.69 -9.00 -4.45
N ALA A 229 -7.07 -7.73 -4.46
CA ALA A 229 -6.57 -6.77 -5.44
C ALA A 229 -5.03 -6.64 -5.38
N LEU A 230 -4.49 -6.63 -4.15
CA LEU A 230 -3.04 -6.62 -3.93
C LEU A 230 -2.39 -7.95 -4.35
N MET A 231 -2.91 -9.09 -3.89
CA MET A 231 -2.43 -10.44 -4.22
C MET A 231 -3.48 -11.51 -3.89
N ASP A 232 -3.96 -12.26 -4.88
CA ASP A 232 -4.98 -13.33 -4.72
C ASP A 232 -4.34 -14.73 -4.81
N ALA A 233 -3.39 -14.90 -5.74
CA ALA A 233 -2.76 -16.17 -6.09
C ALA A 233 -1.53 -16.52 -5.21
N LYS A 234 -1.64 -16.40 -3.88
CA LYS A 234 -0.51 -16.66 -2.96
C LYS A 234 0.04 -18.09 -3.08
N LYS A 235 -0.84 -19.10 -3.19
CA LYS A 235 -0.45 -20.51 -3.29
C LYS A 235 0.28 -20.85 -4.59
N GLU A 236 -0.02 -20.13 -5.66
CA GLU A 236 0.66 -20.29 -6.95
C GLU A 236 2.05 -19.66 -6.92
N LEU A 237 2.20 -18.52 -6.22
CA LEU A 237 3.51 -17.92 -5.97
C LEU A 237 4.42 -18.85 -5.16
N GLU A 238 3.89 -19.48 -4.10
CA GLU A 238 4.64 -20.46 -3.29
C GLU A 238 5.16 -21.61 -4.18
N ARG A 239 4.32 -22.17 -5.07
CA ARG A 239 4.74 -23.23 -6.01
C ARG A 239 5.82 -22.77 -7.00
N THR A 240 5.72 -21.55 -7.52
CA THR A 240 6.70 -20.98 -8.45
C THR A 240 8.08 -20.76 -7.81
N VAL A 241 8.12 -20.51 -6.51
CA VAL A 241 9.39 -20.33 -5.77
C VAL A 241 10.06 -21.68 -5.49
N ASP A 242 9.28 -22.74 -5.27
CA ASP A 242 9.78 -24.07 -4.93
C ASP A 242 10.11 -24.96 -6.15
N GLY A 243 9.55 -24.65 -7.33
CA GLY A 243 9.44 -25.58 -8.45
C GLY A 243 10.54 -25.62 -9.54
N PRO A 244 11.15 -24.50 -9.98
CA PRO A 244 11.86 -24.51 -11.26
C PRO A 244 13.34 -24.89 -11.16
N ALA A 245 13.74 -25.85 -11.99
CA ALA A 245 15.13 -26.33 -12.12
C ALA A 245 16.02 -25.42 -13.01
N SER A 246 15.43 -24.46 -13.74
CA SER A 246 16.16 -23.59 -14.67
C SER A 246 15.64 -22.15 -14.70
N LEU A 247 16.53 -21.20 -14.99
CA LEU A 247 16.23 -19.77 -15.04
C LEU A 247 15.12 -19.39 -16.04
N PRO A 248 15.09 -19.91 -17.30
CA PRO A 248 14.02 -19.58 -18.24
C PRO A 248 12.65 -20.05 -17.76
N GLN A 249 12.59 -21.22 -17.13
CA GLN A 249 11.35 -21.77 -16.58
C GLN A 249 10.83 -20.89 -15.44
N PHE A 250 11.70 -20.51 -14.49
CA PHE A 250 11.34 -19.62 -13.39
C PHE A 250 10.77 -18.28 -13.88
N ILE A 251 11.43 -17.66 -14.87
CA ILE A 251 10.96 -16.39 -15.47
C ILE A 251 9.58 -16.56 -16.13
N GLY A 252 9.36 -17.68 -16.85
CA GLY A 252 8.07 -17.99 -17.44
C GLY A 252 6.97 -18.15 -16.40
N GLU A 253 7.22 -18.92 -15.35
CA GLU A 253 6.27 -19.20 -14.28
C GLU A 253 5.91 -17.91 -13.51
N ILE A 254 6.89 -17.11 -13.08
CA ILE A 254 6.61 -15.86 -12.33
C ILE A 254 5.85 -14.83 -13.17
N SER A 255 6.15 -14.75 -14.47
CA SER A 255 5.46 -13.83 -15.38
C SER A 255 4.02 -14.27 -15.62
N SER A 256 3.80 -15.59 -15.78
CA SER A 256 2.46 -16.16 -15.94
C SER A 256 1.60 -15.96 -14.69
N TRP A 257 2.17 -16.19 -13.51
CA TRP A 257 1.53 -15.91 -12.21
C TRP A 257 1.11 -14.45 -12.12
N ALA A 258 2.03 -13.52 -12.38
CA ALA A 258 1.76 -12.10 -12.30
C ALA A 258 0.61 -11.68 -13.24
N LEU A 259 0.57 -12.22 -14.45
CA LEU A 259 -0.49 -11.93 -15.42
C LEU A 259 -1.84 -12.50 -14.96
N HIS A 260 -1.90 -13.76 -14.55
CA HIS A 260 -3.13 -14.40 -14.08
C HIS A 260 -3.71 -13.68 -12.86
N ASP A 261 -2.85 -13.38 -11.89
CA ASP A 261 -3.24 -12.68 -10.67
C ASP A 261 -3.72 -11.24 -10.96
N ALA A 262 -3.09 -10.53 -11.90
CA ALA A 262 -3.53 -9.20 -12.33
C ALA A 262 -4.91 -9.25 -13.03
N LEU A 263 -5.13 -10.23 -13.91
CA LEU A 263 -6.41 -10.42 -14.59
C LEU A 263 -7.52 -10.79 -13.61
N ALA A 264 -7.22 -11.65 -12.63
CA ALA A 264 -8.16 -11.98 -11.56
C ALA A 264 -8.57 -10.74 -10.76
N ALA A 265 -7.60 -9.90 -10.38
CA ALA A 265 -7.85 -8.64 -9.69
C ALA A 265 -8.69 -7.65 -10.52
N LEU A 266 -8.44 -7.56 -11.84
CA LEU A 266 -9.27 -6.77 -12.76
C LEU A 266 -10.71 -7.25 -12.82
N GLY A 267 -10.93 -8.57 -12.81
CA GLY A 267 -12.28 -9.16 -12.78
C GLY A 267 -13.10 -8.70 -11.58
N GLN A 268 -12.46 -8.37 -10.45
CA GLN A 268 -13.13 -7.91 -9.24
C GLN A 268 -13.62 -6.45 -9.33
N LEU A 269 -13.19 -5.68 -10.34
CA LEU A 269 -13.64 -4.31 -10.54
C LEU A 269 -15.13 -4.21 -10.87
N ALA A 270 -15.70 -5.26 -11.46
CA ALA A 270 -17.14 -5.35 -11.75
C ALA A 270 -17.99 -5.73 -10.52
N SER A 271 -17.39 -5.92 -9.34
CA SER A 271 -18.15 -6.33 -8.17
C SER A 271 -19.14 -5.24 -7.72
N PRO A 272 -20.41 -5.59 -7.44
CA PRO A 272 -21.40 -4.62 -6.94
C PRO A 272 -20.94 -3.93 -5.64
N HIS A 273 -20.18 -4.65 -4.80
CA HIS A 273 -19.63 -4.12 -3.57
C HIS A 273 -18.61 -3.00 -3.83
N LEU A 274 -17.67 -3.19 -4.78
CA LEU A 274 -16.72 -2.14 -5.14
C LEU A 274 -17.46 -0.92 -5.71
N ILE A 275 -18.43 -1.13 -6.61
CA ILE A 275 -19.19 -0.03 -7.22
C ILE A 275 -19.92 0.78 -6.14
N GLY A 276 -20.59 0.10 -5.19
CA GLY A 276 -21.23 0.76 -4.05
C GLY A 276 -20.23 1.51 -3.16
N GLY A 277 -19.07 0.91 -2.89
CA GLY A 277 -17.97 1.55 -2.16
C GLY A 277 -17.45 2.80 -2.88
N LEU A 278 -17.29 2.76 -4.20
CA LEU A 278 -16.86 3.91 -5.01
C LEU A 278 -17.92 5.02 -5.03
N ALA A 279 -19.21 4.67 -5.03
CA ALA A 279 -20.28 5.67 -4.91
C ALA A 279 -20.22 6.40 -3.55
N ILE A 280 -19.98 5.66 -2.45
CA ILE A 280 -19.75 6.24 -1.12
C ILE A 280 -18.50 7.13 -1.14
N ALA A 281 -17.40 6.64 -1.72
CA ALA A 281 -16.15 7.38 -1.85
C ALA A 281 -16.35 8.71 -2.60
N ALA A 282 -17.10 8.69 -3.72
CA ALA A 282 -17.44 9.88 -4.49
C ALA A 282 -18.30 10.87 -3.69
N ALA A 283 -19.27 10.39 -2.92
CA ALA A 283 -20.07 11.23 -2.02
C ALA A 283 -19.18 11.90 -0.95
N CYS A 284 -18.29 11.15 -0.30
CA CYS A 284 -17.35 11.69 0.68
C CYS A 284 -16.39 12.71 0.06
N PHE A 285 -15.91 12.47 -1.16
CA PHE A 285 -15.11 13.43 -1.90
C PHE A 285 -15.89 14.73 -2.18
N GLY A 286 -17.15 14.62 -2.59
CA GLY A 286 -18.05 15.76 -2.76
C GLY A 286 -18.23 16.56 -1.47
N LEU A 287 -18.38 15.88 -0.32
CA LEU A 287 -18.47 16.51 1.00
C LEU A 287 -17.18 17.26 1.38
N LEU A 288 -16.00 16.75 1.03
CA LEU A 288 -14.74 17.45 1.23
C LEU A 288 -14.65 18.73 0.40
N ILE A 289 -15.08 18.68 -0.86
CA ILE A 289 -15.15 19.87 -1.73
C ILE A 289 -16.13 20.89 -1.14
N LEU A 290 -17.33 20.46 -0.75
CA LEU A 290 -18.35 21.34 -0.18
C LEU A 290 -17.85 22.02 1.10
N HIS A 291 -17.22 21.24 2.00
CA HIS A 291 -16.65 21.78 3.22
C HIS A 291 -15.60 22.85 2.93
N ARG A 292 -14.69 22.58 1.99
CA ARG A 292 -13.63 23.54 1.62
C ARG A 292 -14.19 24.80 0.98
N ARG A 293 -15.28 24.71 0.23
CA ARG A 293 -15.98 25.88 -0.34
C ARG A 293 -16.63 26.75 0.74
N ASN A 294 -17.23 26.12 1.75
CA ASN A 294 -17.98 26.80 2.82
C ASN A 294 -17.11 27.31 3.98
N ALA A 295 -15.82 26.96 4.01
CA ALA A 295 -14.88 27.47 5.01
C ALA A 295 -14.47 28.95 4.75
N HIS A 296 -15.13 29.59 3.78
CA HIS A 296 -15.01 30.98 3.33
C HIS A 296 -16.40 31.58 3.19
#